data_AF-A0A841FY20-F1
#
_entry.id   AF-A0A841FY20-F1
#
_cell.length_a   1.000
_cell.length_b   1.000
_cell.length_c   1.000
_cell.angle_alpha   90.00
_cell.angle_beta   90.00
_cell.angle_gamma   90.00
#
_symmetry.space_group_name_H-M   'P 1'
#
loop_
_entity.id
_entity.type
_entity.pdbx_description
1 polymer ?
#
loop_
_entity_poly.entity_id
_entity_poly.type
_entity_poly.pdbx_seq_one_letter_code
_entity_poly.pdbx_strand_id
1 'polypeptide(L)'
;MTEAQPIGAPSAIRRQLGSALPPHVGEPHLFPVGHFAGPVYPHRGAAAPDSFEIRYRDGVFSLSAAEYVMWASAHGEPADLAGSPLTRADAEKAARLAGLDAPGPVLDGLRADGLVAFVPSDVEGARAFAMTHQIRPLALGLGNSPERPGVFEIGMPGAARVSVGYDVYHIWLFAHLAADLWSALAEMAREAADANAEENGEDRPRLVDDPDILLRHVIEALPVLISTSCVYLDRRA
;
A
#
# COMPACT_ATOMS: atom_id res chain seq x y z
N MET A 1 10.45 41.95 19.42
CA MET A 1 11.02 40.59 19.44
C MET A 1 9.94 39.69 20.02
N THR A 2 9.23 38.99 19.14
CA THR A 2 8.09 38.14 19.52
C THR A 2 8.53 36.71 19.32
N GLU A 3 8.68 35.97 20.43
CA GLU A 3 9.00 34.55 20.43
C GLU A 3 7.83 33.76 19.82
N ALA A 4 8.11 33.04 18.74
CA ALA A 4 7.15 32.14 18.13
C ALA A 4 7.10 30.83 18.95
N GLN A 5 5.92 30.51 19.48
CA GLN A 5 5.64 29.21 20.09
C GLN A 5 5.82 28.07 19.06
N PRO A 6 6.39 26.92 19.46
CA PRO A 6 6.47 25.77 18.59
C PRO A 6 5.06 25.21 18.34
N ILE A 7 4.73 25.08 17.05
CA ILE A 7 3.54 24.39 16.56
C ILE A 7 3.61 22.95 17.05
N GLY A 8 2.62 22.54 17.86
CA GLY A 8 2.52 21.18 18.37
C GLY A 8 2.49 20.17 17.22
N ALA A 9 3.41 19.21 17.27
CA ALA A 9 3.44 18.12 16.31
C ALA A 9 2.12 17.32 16.40
N PRO A 10 1.42 17.06 15.29
CA PRO A 10 0.32 16.11 15.31
C PRO A 10 0.84 14.74 15.72
N SER A 11 0.16 14.13 16.70
CA SER A 11 0.46 12.79 17.21
C SER A 11 0.39 11.75 16.08
N ALA A 12 1.52 11.47 15.44
CA ALA A 12 1.65 10.36 14.49
C ALA A 12 1.39 9.05 15.25
N ILE A 13 0.40 8.29 14.78
CA ILE A 13 0.11 6.94 15.26
C ILE A 13 1.34 6.08 14.90
N ARG A 14 2.29 5.95 15.83
CA ARG A 14 3.41 5.00 15.73
C ARG A 14 2.86 3.62 16.00
N ARG A 15 2.78 2.75 15.00
CA ARG A 15 2.42 1.34 15.20
C ARG A 15 3.40 0.41 14.50
N GLN A 16 3.77 -0.61 15.23
CA GLN A 16 4.67 -1.69 14.83
C GLN A 16 3.80 -2.84 14.30
N LEU A 17 4.02 -3.26 13.06
CA LEU A 17 3.42 -4.49 12.53
C LEU A 17 4.23 -5.67 13.10
N GLY A 18 3.64 -6.39 14.06
CA GLY A 18 4.23 -7.60 14.68
C GLY A 18 3.83 -8.86 13.92
N SER A 19 4.70 -9.87 13.97
CA SER A 19 4.62 -11.10 13.17
C SER A 19 3.43 -12.02 13.50
N ALA A 20 2.84 -12.55 12.42
CA ALA A 20 2.11 -13.81 12.27
C ALA A 20 0.73 -13.96 12.95
N LEU A 21 -0.32 -13.67 12.20
CA LEU A 21 -1.65 -14.28 12.34
C LEU A 21 -1.76 -15.51 11.41
N PRO A 22 -2.60 -16.52 11.75
CA PRO A 22 -2.78 -17.72 10.93
C PRO A 22 -3.33 -17.38 9.53
N PRO A 23 -3.18 -18.28 8.54
CA PRO A 23 -3.75 -18.07 7.20
C PRO A 23 -5.28 -17.98 7.33
N HIS A 24 -5.81 -16.77 7.17
CA HIS A 24 -7.24 -16.59 7.04
C HIS A 24 -7.65 -17.16 5.68
N VAL A 25 -8.34 -18.31 5.68
CA VAL A 25 -9.29 -18.62 4.60
C VAL A 25 -10.42 -17.61 4.78
N GLY A 26 -10.24 -16.42 4.22
CA GLY A 26 -11.03 -15.23 4.46
C GLY A 26 -11.51 -14.59 3.17
N GLU A 27 -12.32 -13.55 3.30
CA GLU A 27 -12.73 -12.74 2.16
C GLU A 27 -11.50 -12.16 1.44
N PRO A 28 -11.52 -12.04 0.10
CA PRO A 28 -10.40 -11.47 -0.64
C PRO A 28 -10.07 -10.05 -0.18
N HIS A 29 -8.77 -9.75 -0.11
CA HIS A 29 -8.28 -8.42 0.23
C HIS A 29 -8.57 -7.47 -0.92
N LEU A 30 -9.06 -6.28 -0.62
CA LEU A 30 -9.37 -5.25 -1.58
C LEU A 30 -8.26 -4.19 -1.56
N PHE A 31 -7.69 -3.90 -2.73
CA PHE A 31 -6.73 -2.81 -2.89
C PHE A 31 -7.10 -1.88 -4.03
N PRO A 32 -6.96 -0.54 -3.86
CA PRO A 32 -7.08 0.40 -4.95
C PRO A 32 -5.83 0.32 -5.83
N VAL A 33 -6.00 0.50 -7.13
CA VAL A 33 -4.93 0.48 -8.12
C VAL A 33 -4.94 1.80 -8.88
N GLY A 34 -3.75 2.33 -9.14
CA GLY A 34 -3.51 3.61 -9.78
C GLY A 34 -3.05 4.70 -8.79
N HIS A 35 -2.61 5.82 -9.35
CA HIS A 35 -2.15 6.99 -8.61
C HIS A 35 -3.07 8.18 -8.86
N PHE A 36 -3.61 8.78 -7.81
CA PHE A 36 -4.46 9.95 -7.93
C PHE A 36 -3.67 11.15 -8.47
N ALA A 37 -4.06 11.64 -9.65
CA ALA A 37 -3.45 12.78 -10.33
C ALA A 37 -4.21 14.09 -10.07
N GLY A 38 -5.32 14.03 -9.32
CA GLY A 38 -6.08 15.21 -8.91
C GLY A 38 -7.40 15.39 -9.68
N PRO A 39 -8.23 16.35 -9.23
CA PRO A 39 -9.45 16.74 -9.94
C PRO A 39 -9.15 17.60 -11.17
N VAL A 40 -9.95 17.45 -12.21
CA VAL A 40 -9.95 18.31 -13.40
C VAL A 40 -11.21 19.17 -13.40
N TYR A 41 -11.03 20.48 -13.55
CA TYR A 41 -12.13 21.44 -13.61
C TYR A 41 -12.35 21.90 -15.06
N PRO A 42 -13.60 22.01 -15.52
CA PRO A 42 -13.90 22.27 -16.93
C PRO A 42 -13.56 23.71 -17.34
N HIS A 43 -13.58 24.65 -16.39
CA HIS A 43 -13.20 26.04 -16.59
C HIS A 43 -12.88 26.75 -15.26
N ARG A 44 -12.28 27.94 -15.34
CA ARG A 44 -12.03 28.80 -14.16
C ARG A 44 -13.35 29.11 -13.44
N GLY A 45 -13.35 28.98 -12.12
CA GLY A 45 -14.49 29.30 -11.27
C GLY A 45 -15.59 28.24 -11.23
N ALA A 46 -15.41 27.08 -11.87
CA ALA A 46 -16.30 25.94 -11.69
C ALA A 46 -16.33 25.51 -10.21
N ALA A 47 -17.54 25.26 -9.69
CA ALA A 47 -17.74 24.89 -8.29
C ALA A 47 -17.36 23.44 -7.97
N ALA A 48 -17.31 22.57 -8.97
CA ALA A 48 -16.99 21.16 -8.85
C ALA A 48 -16.09 20.68 -10.00
N PRO A 49 -15.29 19.62 -9.78
CA PRO A 49 -14.56 18.93 -10.84
C PRO A 49 -15.52 18.29 -11.87
N ASP A 50 -15.07 18.22 -13.12
CA ASP A 50 -15.70 17.41 -14.17
C ASP A 50 -15.31 15.92 -13.99
N SER A 51 -14.04 15.68 -13.63
CA SER A 51 -13.50 14.35 -13.40
C SER A 51 -12.42 14.33 -12.31
N PHE A 52 -12.07 13.12 -11.87
CA PHE A 52 -10.97 12.81 -10.98
C PHE A 52 -10.01 11.85 -11.69
N GLU A 53 -8.79 12.28 -11.91
CA GLU A 53 -7.85 11.56 -12.77
C GLU A 53 -7.03 10.55 -11.98
N ILE A 54 -6.98 9.30 -12.44
CA ILE A 54 -6.16 8.22 -11.89
C ILE A 54 -5.14 7.80 -12.95
N ARG A 55 -3.85 8.05 -12.70
CA ARG A 55 -2.78 7.52 -13.55
C ARG A 55 -2.66 6.02 -13.31
N TYR A 56 -2.73 5.25 -14.39
CA TYR A 56 -2.68 3.80 -14.38
C TYR A 56 -1.92 3.31 -15.61
N ARG A 57 -0.89 2.50 -15.42
CA ARG A 57 0.08 2.14 -16.46
C ARG A 57 0.65 3.40 -17.15
N ASP A 58 0.56 3.45 -18.48
CA ASP A 58 0.96 4.57 -19.33
C ASP A 58 -0.18 5.55 -19.64
N GLY A 59 -1.36 5.35 -19.04
CA GLY A 59 -2.56 6.14 -19.29
C GLY A 59 -3.14 6.81 -18.05
N VAL A 60 -4.33 7.39 -18.26
CA VAL A 60 -5.11 8.06 -17.22
C VAL A 60 -6.58 7.66 -17.36
N PHE A 61 -7.22 7.30 -16.25
CA PHE A 61 -8.65 7.08 -16.15
C PHE A 61 -9.32 8.30 -15.52
N SER A 62 -10.32 8.85 -16.20
CA SER A 62 -11.15 9.95 -15.70
C SER A 62 -12.35 9.35 -14.97
N LEU A 63 -12.36 9.47 -13.65
CA LEU A 63 -13.47 8.99 -12.82
C LEU A 63 -14.52 10.08 -12.60
N SER A 64 -15.78 9.69 -12.64
CA SER A 64 -16.87 10.49 -12.09
C SER A 64 -16.74 10.65 -10.57
N ALA A 65 -17.52 11.55 -9.97
CA ALA A 65 -17.53 11.73 -8.53
C ALA A 65 -17.91 10.45 -7.75
N ALA A 66 -18.86 9.67 -8.27
CA ALA A 66 -19.29 8.41 -7.63
C ALA A 66 -18.19 7.34 -7.68
N GLU A 67 -17.54 7.19 -8.84
CA GLU A 67 -16.41 6.27 -9.01
C GLU A 67 -15.23 6.69 -8.14
N TYR A 68 -14.92 7.99 -8.07
CA TYR A 68 -13.87 8.50 -7.20
C TYR A 68 -14.17 8.23 -5.73
N VAL A 69 -15.40 8.46 -5.25
CA VAL A 69 -15.77 8.16 -3.86
C VAL A 69 -15.57 6.67 -3.55
N MET A 70 -15.96 5.78 -4.47
CA MET A 70 -15.77 4.35 -4.30
C MET A 70 -14.29 3.95 -4.31
N TRP A 71 -13.50 4.49 -5.26
CA TRP A 71 -12.06 4.24 -5.35
C TRP A 71 -11.29 4.79 -4.14
N ALA A 72 -11.67 5.97 -3.65
CA ALA A 72 -11.09 6.55 -2.44
C ALA A 72 -11.43 5.70 -1.21
N SER A 73 -12.67 5.20 -1.11
CA SER A 73 -13.10 4.31 -0.01
C SER A 73 -12.33 2.98 0.00
N ALA A 74 -11.84 2.52 -1.16
CA ALA A 74 -10.98 1.35 -1.27
C ALA A 74 -9.58 1.53 -0.66
N HIS A 75 -9.17 2.75 -0.29
CA HIS A 75 -7.90 2.94 0.45
C HIS A 75 -8.02 2.53 1.92
N GLY A 76 -9.25 2.53 2.46
CA GLY A 76 -9.51 2.33 3.88
C GLY A 76 -8.96 3.45 4.76
N GLU A 77 -9.28 3.37 6.06
CA GLU A 77 -8.79 4.33 7.06
C GLU A 77 -7.64 3.71 7.86
N PRO A 78 -6.47 4.36 7.99
CA PRO A 78 -5.32 3.80 8.69
C PRO A 78 -5.62 3.33 10.12
N ALA A 79 -6.56 3.98 10.81
CA ALA A 79 -6.98 3.63 12.16
C ALA A 79 -7.71 2.28 12.25
N ASP A 80 -8.45 1.92 11.19
CA ASP A 80 -9.31 0.73 11.12
C ASP A 80 -8.59 -0.47 10.50
N LEU A 81 -7.52 -0.23 9.72
CA LEU A 81 -6.73 -1.25 9.03
C LEU A 81 -5.69 -1.95 9.94
N ALA A 82 -5.82 -1.84 11.26
CA ALA A 82 -4.88 -2.40 12.23
C ALA A 82 -4.94 -3.93 12.29
N GLY A 83 -4.33 -4.59 11.29
CA GLY A 83 -4.17 -6.05 11.22
C GLY A 83 -5.30 -6.79 10.51
N SER A 84 -6.28 -6.09 9.95
CA SER A 84 -7.36 -6.69 9.16
C SER A 84 -7.30 -6.21 7.71
N PRO A 85 -7.44 -7.12 6.74
CA PRO A 85 -7.53 -6.73 5.35
C PRO A 85 -8.81 -5.93 5.10
N LEU A 86 -8.73 -4.94 4.20
CA LEU A 86 -9.92 -4.25 3.73
C LEU A 86 -10.73 -5.21 2.87
N THR A 87 -12.01 -5.40 3.21
CA THR A 87 -12.92 -6.25 2.43
C THR A 87 -13.82 -5.43 1.50
N ARG A 88 -14.58 -6.11 0.64
CA ARG A 88 -15.67 -5.50 -0.13
C ARG A 88 -16.66 -4.78 0.79
N ALA A 89 -17.08 -5.44 1.86
CA ALA A 89 -18.12 -4.94 2.76
C ALA A 89 -17.66 -3.64 3.44
N ASP A 90 -16.39 -3.57 3.83
CA ASP A 90 -15.79 -2.39 4.46
C ASP A 90 -15.75 -1.21 3.48
N ALA A 91 -15.25 -1.43 2.26
CA ALA A 91 -15.18 -0.38 1.24
C ALA A 91 -16.59 0.13 0.87
N GLU A 92 -17.57 -0.76 0.66
CA GLU A 92 -18.95 -0.36 0.37
C GLU A 92 -19.59 0.39 1.55
N LYS A 93 -19.31 0.00 2.79
CA LYS A 93 -19.78 0.70 3.99
C LYS A 93 -19.19 2.12 4.06
N ALA A 94 -17.89 2.26 3.85
CA ALA A 94 -17.22 3.56 3.82
C ALA A 94 -17.80 4.46 2.71
N ALA A 95 -18.03 3.91 1.51
CA ALA A 95 -18.62 4.64 0.41
C ALA A 95 -20.05 5.12 0.70
N ARG A 96 -20.89 4.29 1.36
CA ARG A 96 -22.24 4.72 1.81
C ARG A 96 -22.16 5.85 2.82
N LEU A 97 -21.24 5.79 3.77
CA LEU A 97 -21.01 6.87 4.74
C LEU A 97 -20.55 8.16 4.06
N ALA A 98 -19.84 8.06 2.94
CA ALA A 98 -19.46 9.18 2.08
C ALA A 98 -20.58 9.66 1.13
N GLY A 99 -21.79 9.08 1.21
CA GLY A 99 -22.97 9.51 0.45
C GLY A 99 -23.19 8.78 -0.88
N LEU A 100 -22.52 7.66 -1.13
CA LEU A 100 -22.76 6.84 -2.31
C LEU A 100 -23.90 5.83 -2.06
N ASP A 101 -25.06 6.02 -2.71
CA ASP A 101 -26.26 5.21 -2.49
C ASP A 101 -26.09 3.73 -2.88
N ALA A 102 -25.49 3.48 -4.05
CA ALA A 102 -25.35 2.15 -4.65
C ALA A 102 -23.88 1.79 -4.94
N PRO A 103 -23.06 1.52 -3.91
CA PRO A 103 -21.62 1.31 -4.09
C PRO A 103 -21.26 0.03 -4.84
N GLY A 104 -22.08 -1.03 -4.72
CA GLY A 104 -21.78 -2.35 -5.30
C GLY A 104 -21.51 -2.32 -6.80
N PRO A 105 -22.46 -1.82 -7.64
CA PRO A 105 -22.25 -1.71 -9.08
C PRO A 105 -21.06 -0.82 -9.47
N VAL A 106 -20.81 0.26 -8.72
CA VAL A 106 -19.66 1.16 -8.97
C VAL A 106 -18.34 0.42 -8.71
N LEU A 107 -18.26 -0.32 -7.61
CA LEU A 107 -17.09 -1.13 -7.26
C LEU A 107 -16.85 -2.25 -8.28
N ASP A 108 -17.90 -2.91 -8.74
CA ASP A 108 -17.80 -3.94 -9.77
C ASP A 108 -17.29 -3.35 -11.11
N GLY A 109 -17.68 -2.12 -11.45
CA GLY A 109 -17.14 -1.35 -12.58
C GLY A 109 -15.64 -1.06 -12.42
N LEU A 110 -15.24 -0.47 -11.30
CA LEU A 110 -13.82 -0.19 -11.00
C LEU A 110 -12.95 -1.45 -11.04
N ARG A 111 -13.49 -2.58 -10.58
CA ARG A 111 -12.82 -3.88 -10.68
C ARG A 111 -12.65 -4.32 -12.13
N ALA A 112 -13.69 -4.18 -12.95
CA ALA A 112 -13.65 -4.55 -14.36
C ALA A 112 -12.60 -3.71 -15.13
N ASP A 113 -12.46 -2.44 -14.77
CA ASP A 113 -11.46 -1.52 -15.34
C ASP A 113 -10.05 -1.73 -14.77
N GLY A 114 -9.93 -2.52 -13.70
CA GLY A 114 -8.66 -2.83 -13.03
C GLY A 114 -8.16 -1.75 -12.07
N LEU A 115 -9.01 -0.78 -11.72
CA LEU A 115 -8.72 0.27 -10.74
C LEU A 115 -8.92 -0.20 -9.28
N VAL A 116 -9.48 -1.39 -9.09
CA VAL A 116 -9.52 -2.11 -7.82
C VAL A 116 -9.15 -3.58 -8.04
N ALA A 117 -8.29 -4.11 -7.18
CA ALA A 117 -7.88 -5.51 -7.18
C ALA A 117 -8.49 -6.25 -5.98
N PHE A 118 -8.98 -7.46 -6.23
CA PHE A 118 -9.36 -8.42 -5.20
C PHE A 118 -8.30 -9.53 -5.16
N VAL A 119 -7.58 -9.62 -4.05
CA VAL A 119 -6.48 -10.57 -3.86
C VAL A 119 -6.97 -11.69 -2.96
N PRO A 120 -7.10 -12.93 -3.47
CA PRO A 120 -7.43 -14.07 -2.63
C PRO A 120 -6.40 -14.26 -1.51
N SER A 121 -6.84 -14.72 -0.34
CA SER A 121 -5.97 -14.93 0.81
C SER A 121 -5.09 -16.18 0.69
N ASP A 122 -5.30 -17.02 -0.33
CA ASP A 122 -4.44 -18.17 -0.62
C ASP A 122 -3.16 -17.76 -1.38
N VAL A 123 -2.13 -18.60 -1.27
CA VAL A 123 -0.79 -18.33 -1.82
C VAL A 123 -0.81 -18.19 -3.34
N GLU A 124 -1.60 -19.00 -4.05
CA GLU A 124 -1.65 -18.98 -5.52
C GLU A 124 -2.28 -17.68 -6.02
N GLY A 125 -3.39 -17.25 -5.41
CA GLY A 125 -4.05 -15.98 -5.71
C GLY A 125 -3.17 -14.78 -5.39
N ALA A 126 -2.49 -14.78 -4.23
CA ALA A 126 -1.54 -13.73 -3.89
C ALA A 126 -0.38 -13.66 -4.89
N ARG A 127 0.16 -14.82 -5.32
CA ARG A 127 1.23 -14.89 -6.32
C ARG A 127 0.76 -14.36 -7.68
N ALA A 128 -0.44 -14.74 -8.12
CA ALA A 128 -1.02 -14.25 -9.37
C ALA A 128 -1.21 -12.72 -9.35
N PHE A 129 -1.62 -12.17 -8.21
CA PHE A 129 -1.65 -10.72 -8.02
C PHE A 129 -0.25 -10.11 -8.16
N ALA A 130 0.75 -10.64 -7.44
CA ALA A 130 2.12 -10.13 -7.45
C ALA A 130 2.80 -10.20 -8.83
N MET A 131 2.45 -11.18 -9.67
CA MET A 131 2.96 -11.30 -11.04
C MET A 131 2.38 -10.26 -12.02
N THR A 132 1.28 -9.60 -11.65
CA THR A 132 0.56 -8.68 -12.54
C THR A 132 0.54 -7.23 -12.05
N HIS A 133 1.07 -6.98 -10.86
CA HIS A 133 1.11 -5.68 -10.21
C HIS A 133 2.52 -5.28 -9.80
N GLN A 134 2.71 -3.99 -9.63
CA GLN A 134 3.92 -3.38 -9.10
C GLN A 134 3.53 -2.47 -7.93
N ILE A 135 4.45 -2.31 -6.98
CA ILE A 135 4.35 -1.26 -5.97
C ILE A 135 5.23 -0.09 -6.39
N ARG A 136 4.74 1.13 -6.15
CA ARG A 136 5.42 2.37 -6.52
C ARG A 136 5.54 3.28 -5.30
N PRO A 137 6.76 3.52 -4.79
CA PRO A 137 6.99 4.39 -3.64
C PRO A 137 6.57 5.84 -3.91
N LEU A 138 5.96 6.47 -2.91
CA LEU A 138 5.58 7.89 -2.93
C LEU A 138 6.24 8.73 -1.84
N ALA A 139 6.78 8.09 -0.81
CA ALA A 139 7.35 8.74 0.36
C ALA A 139 8.87 8.56 0.45
N LEU A 140 9.51 9.20 1.43
CA LEU A 140 10.93 9.06 1.69
C LEU A 140 11.19 7.93 2.67
N GLY A 141 12.27 7.20 2.44
CA GLY A 141 12.82 6.26 3.39
C GLY A 141 13.57 7.03 4.48
N LEU A 142 13.15 6.88 5.74
CA LEU A 142 13.75 7.58 6.87
C LEU A 142 14.79 6.71 7.61
N GLY A 143 14.89 5.43 7.25
CA GLY A 143 15.81 4.48 7.87
C GLY A 143 15.31 3.96 9.21
N ASN A 144 16.21 3.37 9.98
CA ASN A 144 15.96 2.90 11.34
C ASN A 144 16.57 3.87 12.37
N SER A 145 16.49 3.52 13.66
CA SER A 145 17.16 4.25 14.73
C SER A 145 17.98 3.32 15.64
N PRO A 146 18.96 3.84 16.39
CA PRO A 146 19.73 3.03 17.34
C PRO A 146 18.85 2.32 18.39
N GLU A 147 17.72 2.92 18.76
CA GLU A 147 16.77 2.36 19.73
C GLU A 147 15.89 1.24 19.13
N ARG A 148 15.71 1.23 17.80
CA ARG A 148 14.88 0.26 17.07
C ARG A 148 15.55 -0.17 15.77
N PRO A 149 16.68 -0.90 15.81
CA PRO A 149 17.47 -1.22 14.62
C PRO A 149 16.73 -2.13 13.61
N GLY A 150 15.74 -2.91 14.05
CA GLY A 150 14.92 -3.76 13.17
C GLY A 150 13.66 -3.08 12.60
N VAL A 151 13.42 -1.81 12.92
CA VAL A 151 12.23 -1.07 12.49
C VAL A 151 12.63 0.11 11.62
N PHE A 152 12.09 0.15 10.42
CA PHE A 152 12.37 1.19 9.43
C PHE A 152 11.16 2.09 9.25
N GLU A 153 11.40 3.39 9.12
CA GLU A 153 10.36 4.40 8.98
C GLU A 153 10.27 4.91 7.53
N ILE A 154 9.04 5.16 7.09
CA ILE A 154 8.70 5.73 5.79
C ILE A 154 7.81 6.96 6.02
N GLY A 155 8.07 8.06 5.31
CA GLY A 155 7.26 9.27 5.42
C GLY A 155 7.94 10.52 4.90
N MET A 156 7.82 11.62 5.65
CA MET A 156 8.49 12.89 5.37
C MET A 156 9.49 13.19 6.49
N PRO A 157 10.54 14.02 6.25
CA PRO A 157 11.48 14.41 7.29
C PRO A 157 10.74 15.04 8.48
N GLY A 158 10.97 14.51 9.69
CA GLY A 158 10.28 14.95 10.91
C GLY A 158 8.83 14.47 11.07
N ALA A 159 8.29 13.74 10.09
CA ALA A 159 6.92 13.23 10.08
C ALA A 159 6.86 11.83 9.46
N ALA A 160 7.36 10.84 10.19
CA ALA A 160 7.19 9.43 9.85
C ALA A 160 5.70 9.08 9.79
N ARG A 161 5.30 8.32 8.76
CA ARG A 161 3.91 7.91 8.54
C ARG A 161 3.69 6.44 8.87
N VAL A 162 4.67 5.59 8.55
CA VAL A 162 4.59 4.14 8.74
C VAL A 162 5.92 3.62 9.28
N SER A 163 5.85 2.59 10.13
CA SER A 163 6.99 1.79 10.58
C SER A 163 6.83 0.34 10.10
N VAL A 164 7.86 -0.21 9.47
CA VAL A 164 7.86 -1.58 8.89
C VAL A 164 9.12 -2.34 9.29
N GLY A 165 9.08 -3.66 9.16
CA GLY A 165 10.29 -4.49 9.23
C GLY A 165 11.17 -4.35 7.99
N TYR A 166 12.40 -4.88 8.07
CA TYR A 166 13.38 -4.83 6.98
C TYR A 166 12.83 -5.35 5.65
N ASP A 167 12.15 -6.50 5.65
CA ASP A 167 11.64 -7.14 4.43
C ASP A 167 10.74 -6.23 3.62
N VAL A 168 9.71 -5.67 4.27
CA VAL A 168 8.74 -4.78 3.64
C VAL A 168 9.41 -3.48 3.23
N TYR A 169 10.32 -2.94 4.04
CA TYR A 169 11.06 -1.73 3.71
C TYR A 169 11.93 -1.91 2.46
N HIS A 170 12.63 -3.05 2.35
CA HIS A 170 13.52 -3.35 1.25
C HIS A 170 12.74 -3.55 -0.06
N ILE A 171 11.64 -4.31 -0.01
CA ILE A 171 10.74 -4.46 -1.15
C ILE A 171 10.12 -3.11 -1.55
N TRP A 172 9.63 -2.32 -0.59
CA TRP A 172 9.13 -0.97 -0.86
C TRP A 172 10.19 -0.13 -1.59
N LEU A 173 11.44 -0.16 -1.13
CA LEU A 173 12.51 0.64 -1.71
C LEU A 173 12.83 0.26 -3.17
N PHE A 174 12.88 -1.03 -3.51
CA PHE A 174 13.43 -1.49 -4.79
C PHE A 174 12.45 -2.14 -5.77
N ALA A 175 11.27 -2.58 -5.35
CA ALA A 175 10.39 -3.36 -6.22
C ALA A 175 9.92 -2.62 -7.48
N HIS A 176 9.95 -1.29 -7.47
CA HIS A 176 9.63 -0.46 -8.64
C HIS A 176 10.64 -0.62 -9.80
N LEU A 177 11.80 -1.23 -9.55
CA LEU A 177 12.83 -1.54 -10.55
C LEU A 177 12.60 -2.89 -11.25
N ALA A 178 11.80 -3.78 -10.64
CA ALA A 178 11.48 -5.08 -11.21
C ALA A 178 10.31 -5.00 -12.19
N ALA A 179 10.16 -6.03 -13.04
CA ALA A 179 9.05 -6.11 -14.00
C ALA A 179 7.67 -6.22 -13.33
N ASP A 180 7.62 -6.88 -12.18
CA ASP A 180 6.44 -7.08 -11.34
C ASP A 180 6.87 -7.35 -9.89
N LEU A 181 5.91 -7.27 -8.96
CA LEU A 181 6.16 -7.46 -7.53
C LEU A 181 6.71 -8.86 -7.24
N TRP A 182 6.22 -9.89 -7.92
CA TRP A 182 6.70 -11.26 -7.73
C TRP A 182 8.17 -11.39 -8.09
N SER A 183 8.60 -10.81 -9.21
CA SER A 183 10.00 -10.82 -9.63
C SER A 183 10.91 -10.12 -8.61
N ALA A 184 10.46 -9.02 -7.99
CA ALA A 184 11.22 -8.34 -6.94
C ALA A 184 11.38 -9.22 -5.68
N LEU A 185 10.30 -9.90 -5.28
CA LEU A 185 10.29 -10.79 -4.12
C LEU A 185 11.18 -12.01 -4.33
N ALA A 186 11.12 -12.62 -5.51
CA ALA A 186 11.94 -13.77 -5.87
C ALA A 186 13.44 -13.41 -5.88
N GLU A 187 13.79 -12.24 -6.41
CA GLU A 187 15.18 -11.78 -6.42
C GLU A 187 15.69 -11.48 -5.00
N MET A 188 14.90 -10.78 -4.18
CA MET A 188 15.26 -10.52 -2.78
C MET A 188 15.42 -11.83 -1.98
N ALA A 189 14.54 -12.80 -2.17
CA ALA A 189 14.63 -14.11 -1.52
C ALA A 189 15.91 -14.85 -1.91
N ARG A 190 16.30 -14.78 -3.19
CA ARG A 190 17.56 -15.37 -3.70
C ARG A 190 18.77 -14.70 -3.06
N GLU A 191 18.81 -13.37 -3.02
CA GLU A 191 19.90 -12.61 -2.37
C GLU A 191 19.99 -12.92 -0.86
N ALA A 192 18.85 -13.06 -0.19
CA ALA A 192 18.78 -13.45 1.21
C ALA A 192 19.32 -14.87 1.43
N ALA A 193 19.01 -15.82 0.54
CA ALA A 193 19.53 -17.19 0.62
C ALA A 193 21.06 -17.23 0.47
N ASP A 194 21.61 -16.50 -0.51
CA ASP A 194 23.04 -16.39 -0.75
C ASP A 194 23.73 -15.76 0.48
N ALA A 195 23.19 -14.66 1.00
CA ALA A 195 23.70 -14.02 2.20
C ALA A 195 23.70 -14.98 3.38
N ASN A 196 22.56 -15.63 3.69
CA ASN A 196 22.42 -16.59 4.79
C ASN A 196 23.42 -17.76 4.68
N ALA A 197 23.77 -18.20 3.46
CA ALA A 197 24.72 -19.30 3.25
C ALA A 197 26.19 -18.91 3.48
N GLU A 198 26.55 -17.65 3.25
CA GLU A 198 27.90 -17.11 3.50
C GLU A 198 28.18 -16.88 5.00
N GLU A 199 27.20 -17.10 5.87
CA GLU A 199 27.31 -16.88 7.31
C GLU A 199 28.24 -17.88 7.98
N ASN A 200 29.41 -17.40 8.40
CA ASN A 200 30.43 -18.19 9.09
C ASN A 200 30.46 -17.94 10.61
N GLY A 201 29.31 -17.69 11.23
CA GLY A 201 29.19 -17.61 12.71
C GLY A 201 29.17 -16.20 13.32
N GLU A 202 28.75 -15.17 12.58
CA GLU A 202 28.37 -13.88 13.18
C GLU A 202 26.93 -13.94 13.70
N ASP A 203 26.64 -13.31 14.84
CA ASP A 203 25.31 -13.27 15.47
C ASP A 203 24.39 -12.26 14.77
N ARG A 204 24.15 -12.46 13.47
CA ARG A 204 23.25 -11.61 12.68
C ARG A 204 21.88 -12.29 12.51
N PRO A 205 20.77 -11.52 12.45
CA PRO A 205 19.47 -12.10 12.17
C PRO A 205 19.44 -12.72 10.76
N ARG A 206 18.94 -13.96 10.68
CA ARG A 206 18.70 -14.63 9.40
C ARG A 206 17.67 -13.86 8.58
N LEU A 207 17.98 -13.61 7.31
CA LEU A 207 17.07 -12.95 6.36
C LEU A 207 16.01 -13.94 5.86
N VAL A 208 14.83 -13.43 5.48
CA VAL A 208 13.78 -14.26 4.87
C VAL A 208 14.18 -14.61 3.44
N ASP A 209 14.40 -15.90 3.19
CA ASP A 209 14.83 -16.49 1.91
C ASP A 209 13.70 -17.21 1.15
N ASP A 210 12.45 -17.09 1.63
CA ASP A 210 11.24 -17.63 0.99
C ASP A 210 10.39 -16.48 0.39
N PRO A 211 10.19 -16.43 -0.95
CA PRO A 211 9.44 -15.37 -1.59
C PRO A 211 7.94 -15.38 -1.24
N ASP A 212 7.36 -16.52 -0.88
CA ASP A 212 5.95 -16.59 -0.47
C ASP A 212 5.77 -15.99 0.94
N ILE A 213 6.76 -16.14 1.82
CA ILE A 213 6.79 -15.46 3.13
C ILE A 213 6.93 -13.95 2.95
N LEU A 214 7.86 -13.50 2.10
CA LEU A 214 8.01 -12.07 1.78
C LEU A 214 6.72 -11.48 1.19
N LEU A 215 6.07 -12.21 0.27
CA LEU A 215 4.81 -11.79 -0.33
C LEU A 215 3.74 -11.57 0.75
N ARG A 216 3.60 -12.50 1.70
CA ARG A 216 2.67 -12.34 2.82
C ARG A 216 2.96 -11.07 3.61
N HIS A 217 4.22 -10.84 4.00
CA HIS A 217 4.60 -9.63 4.75
C HIS A 217 4.22 -8.34 4.00
N VAL A 218 4.39 -8.33 2.67
CA VAL A 218 4.02 -7.18 1.83
C VAL A 218 2.51 -7.02 1.74
N ILE A 219 1.76 -8.08 1.44
CA ILE A 219 0.28 -8.02 1.35
C ILE A 219 -0.34 -7.55 2.68
N GLU A 220 0.22 -7.97 3.81
CA GLU A 220 -0.21 -7.53 5.14
C GLU A 220 0.10 -6.05 5.40
N ALA A 221 1.20 -5.54 4.86
CA ALA A 221 1.60 -4.13 5.03
C ALA A 221 0.93 -3.17 4.03
N LEU A 222 0.49 -3.65 2.87
CA LEU A 222 -0.09 -2.83 1.80
C LEU A 222 -1.24 -1.92 2.26
N PRO A 223 -2.24 -2.35 3.05
CA PRO A 223 -3.34 -1.47 3.45
C PRO A 223 -2.85 -0.19 4.14
N VAL A 224 -1.89 -0.33 5.06
CA VAL A 224 -1.32 0.81 5.79
C VAL A 224 -0.43 1.66 4.88
N LEU A 225 0.39 1.04 4.02
CA LEU A 225 1.24 1.77 3.08
C LEU A 225 0.43 2.59 2.07
N ILE A 226 -0.69 2.04 1.58
CA ILE A 226 -1.59 2.69 0.62
C ILE A 226 -2.36 3.83 1.29
N SER A 227 -3.02 3.56 2.42
CA SER A 227 -3.84 4.55 3.15
C SER A 227 -3.04 5.75 3.68
N THR A 228 -1.73 5.61 3.87
CA THR A 228 -0.83 6.69 4.28
C THR A 228 -0.08 7.35 3.11
N SER A 229 -0.44 7.00 1.88
CA SER A 229 0.20 7.47 0.64
C SER A 229 1.72 7.25 0.64
N CYS A 230 2.19 6.15 1.22
CA CYS A 230 3.60 5.73 1.13
C CYS A 230 3.86 4.92 -0.15
N VAL A 231 2.82 4.34 -0.72
CA VAL A 231 2.86 3.54 -1.95
C VAL A 231 1.54 3.69 -2.71
N TYR A 232 1.58 3.44 -4.01
CA TYR A 232 0.39 3.04 -4.76
C TYR A 232 0.69 1.77 -5.56
N LEU A 233 -0.37 1.04 -5.93
CA LEU A 233 -0.26 -0.12 -6.81
C LEU A 233 -0.42 0.30 -8.27
N ASP A 234 0.41 -0.25 -9.13
CA ASP A 234 0.24 -0.14 -10.58
C ASP A 234 0.11 -1.53 -11.19
N ARG A 235 -0.40 -1.60 -12.41
CA ARG A 235 -0.27 -2.83 -13.19
C ARG A 235 0.98 -2.79 -14.04
N ARG A 236 1.52 -3.97 -14.30
CA ARG A 236 2.53 -4.16 -15.34
C ARG A 236 1.97 -3.62 -16.67
N ALA A 237 2.82 -2.86 -17.37
CA ALA A 237 2.60 -2.39 -18.74
C ALA A 237 2.72 -3.54 -19.74
#